data_AF-A0A9P9DPZ7-F1
#
_entry.id   AF-A0A9P9DPZ7-F1
#
_cell.length_a   1.000
_cell.length_b   1.000
_cell.length_c   1.000
_cell.angle_alpha   90.00
_cell.angle_beta   90.00
_cell.angle_gamma   90.00
#
_symmetry.space_group_name_H-M   'P 1'
#
loop_
_entity.id
_entity.type
_entity.pdbx_description
1 polymer ?
#
loop_
_entity_poly.entity_id
_entity_poly.type
_entity_poly.pdbx_seq_one_letter_code
_entity_poly.pdbx_strand_id
1 'polypeptide(L)'
;MVVSFAHHSQSRLQRLLKECILLVALSSAHAANCEASSVSTSFTSSPFKSLSQCALDCFTLAISNSSCSTTNLACAYSDAPLKLDAYTCIYLSCTPKEIISTKIQTSIQRGQEVRDCSSKNTITAILFAIPSGLLVLYRIVFKVHDKLSLALDDMFILSIGRTYEHPSQSS
;
A
#
# COMPACT_ATOMS: atom_id res chain seq x y z
N MET A 1 -9.53 43.02 -24.33
CA MET A 1 -9.40 43.14 -22.85
C MET A 1 -9.47 41.80 -22.12
N VAL A 2 -10.36 40.86 -22.50
CA VAL A 2 -10.53 39.56 -21.81
C VAL A 2 -9.27 38.66 -21.84
N VAL A 3 -8.52 38.65 -22.95
CA VAL A 3 -7.30 37.84 -23.12
C VAL A 3 -6.17 38.27 -22.17
N SER A 4 -6.04 39.56 -21.89
CA SER A 4 -4.99 40.09 -20.99
C SER A 4 -5.29 39.77 -19.52
N PHE A 5 -6.58 39.75 -19.15
CA PHE A 5 -7.02 39.34 -17.81
C PHE A 5 -6.86 37.83 -17.60
N ALA A 6 -7.14 37.03 -18.64
CA ALA A 6 -6.86 35.60 -18.64
C ALA A 6 -5.36 35.32 -18.51
N HIS A 7 -4.51 35.99 -19.29
CA HIS A 7 -3.05 35.81 -19.24
C HIS A 7 -2.44 36.25 -17.88
N HIS A 8 -2.95 37.34 -17.27
CA HIS A 8 -2.54 37.79 -15.94
C HIS A 8 -2.96 36.82 -14.84
N SER A 9 -4.19 36.29 -14.90
CA SER A 9 -4.71 35.26 -13.98
C SER A 9 -3.93 33.95 -14.09
N GLN A 10 -3.63 33.53 -15.32
CA GLN A 10 -2.81 32.35 -15.63
C GLN A 10 -1.38 32.48 -15.08
N SER A 11 -0.77 33.66 -15.18
CA SER A 11 0.58 33.89 -14.65
C SER A 11 0.64 33.86 -13.11
N ARG A 12 -0.44 34.25 -12.42
CA ARG A 12 -0.55 34.16 -10.97
C ARG A 12 -0.81 32.73 -10.52
N LEU A 13 -1.69 32.00 -11.21
CA LEU A 13 -1.97 30.60 -10.93
C LEU A 13 -0.74 29.71 -11.18
N GLN A 14 0.02 29.96 -12.26
CA GLN A 14 1.28 29.26 -12.54
C GLN A 14 2.35 29.52 -11.47
N ARG A 15 2.40 30.73 -10.88
CA ARG A 15 3.28 31.01 -9.73
C ARG A 15 2.83 30.25 -8.48
N LEU A 16 1.54 30.30 -8.15
CA LEU A 16 0.98 29.58 -7.00
C LEU A 16 1.14 28.07 -7.13
N LEU A 17 0.97 27.54 -8.34
CA LEU A 17 1.17 26.13 -8.65
C LEU A 17 2.65 25.74 -8.52
N LYS A 18 3.59 26.56 -9.02
CA LYS A 18 5.03 26.34 -8.83
C LYS A 18 5.43 26.39 -7.36
N GLU A 19 4.90 27.33 -6.59
CA GLU A 19 5.17 27.39 -5.15
C GLU A 19 4.57 26.18 -4.41
N CYS A 20 3.35 25.76 -4.74
CA CYS A 20 2.76 24.52 -4.19
C CYS A 20 3.59 23.28 -4.52
N ILE A 21 4.05 23.13 -5.77
CA ILE A 21 4.90 21.99 -6.18
C ILE A 21 6.22 22.01 -5.43
N LEU A 22 6.83 23.19 -5.27
CA LEU A 22 8.07 23.37 -4.50
C LEU A 22 7.87 22.99 -3.03
N LEU A 23 6.78 23.45 -2.40
CA LEU A 23 6.44 23.11 -1.01
C LEU A 23 6.20 21.60 -0.82
N VAL A 24 5.53 20.93 -1.77
CA VAL A 24 5.33 19.48 -1.74
C VAL A 24 6.66 18.74 -1.92
N ALA A 25 7.53 19.19 -2.82
CA ALA A 25 8.85 18.60 -3.03
C ALA A 25 9.73 18.69 -1.77
N LEU A 26 9.72 19.84 -1.07
CA LEU A 26 10.47 20.00 0.18
C LEU A 26 9.96 19.08 1.31
N SER A 27 8.67 18.73 1.31
CA SER A 27 8.11 17.81 2.32
C SER A 27 8.51 16.34 2.12
N SER A 28 8.85 15.93 0.88
CA SER A 28 9.20 14.54 0.56
C SER A 28 10.58 14.09 1.07
N ALA A 29 11.45 15.03 1.45
CA ALA A 29 12.77 14.73 2.01
C ALA A 29 12.73 14.17 3.46
N HIS A 30 11.57 14.18 4.13
CA HIS A 30 11.41 13.69 5.51
C HIS A 30 10.67 12.35 5.62
N ALA A 31 10.30 11.71 4.51
CA ALA A 31 9.48 10.49 4.51
C ALA A 31 10.24 9.23 4.04
N ALA A 32 11.58 9.25 4.03
CA ALA A 32 12.40 8.13 3.58
C ALA A 32 13.04 7.32 4.71
N ASN A 33 12.36 7.11 5.85
CA ASN A 33 12.88 6.21 6.90
C ASN A 33 11.75 5.35 7.50
N CYS A 34 11.35 4.31 6.77
CA CYS A 34 10.94 3.05 7.40
C CYS A 34 12.06 2.04 7.18
N GLU A 35 13.24 2.33 7.72
CA GLU A 35 14.30 1.35 7.87
C GLU A 35 13.99 0.52 9.14
N ALA A 36 14.17 -0.79 9.04
CA ALA A 36 13.71 -1.74 10.04
C ALA A 36 14.48 -1.61 11.36
N SER A 37 13.77 -1.40 12.47
CA SER A 37 14.34 -1.57 13.81
C SER A 37 14.24 -3.04 14.22
N SER A 38 15.38 -3.71 14.38
CA SER A 38 15.47 -5.05 14.96
C SER A 38 15.38 -4.96 16.49
N VAL A 39 14.20 -5.14 17.05
CA VAL A 39 14.03 -5.34 18.50
C VAL A 39 14.04 -6.84 18.79
N SER A 40 15.08 -7.30 19.49
CA SER A 40 15.16 -8.66 20.02
C SER A 40 14.21 -8.78 21.21
N THR A 41 13.17 -9.61 21.11
CA THR A 41 12.39 -10.01 22.29
C THR A 41 12.08 -11.50 22.24
N SER A 42 12.52 -12.19 23.29
CA SER A 42 12.39 -13.63 23.51
C SER A 42 10.92 -14.01 23.77
N PHE A 43 10.38 -15.00 23.06
CA PHE A 43 9.03 -15.54 23.31
C PHE A 43 9.08 -16.93 23.95
N THR A 44 8.41 -17.08 25.09
CA THR A 44 8.21 -18.35 25.80
C THR A 44 6.70 -18.62 25.90
N SER A 45 6.19 -19.50 25.04
CA SER A 45 5.05 -20.42 25.22
C SER A 45 4.29 -20.68 23.90
N SER A 46 4.03 -21.97 23.65
CA SER A 46 3.41 -22.61 22.47
C SER A 46 3.01 -21.70 21.28
N PRO A 47 3.86 -21.60 20.24
CA PRO A 47 3.73 -20.63 19.14
C PRO A 47 2.56 -20.90 18.21
N PHE A 48 2.15 -22.16 18.02
CA PHE A 48 1.10 -22.45 17.06
C PHE A 48 -0.30 -22.06 17.57
N LYS A 49 -0.48 -21.80 18.87
CA LYS A 49 -1.81 -21.63 19.48
C LYS A 49 -2.53 -20.33 19.10
N SER A 50 -1.82 -19.32 18.59
CA SER A 50 -2.42 -18.06 18.14
C SER A 50 -2.56 -17.94 16.62
N LEU A 51 -2.18 -18.97 15.86
CA LEU A 51 -2.40 -19.02 14.41
C LEU A 51 -3.88 -19.32 14.11
N SER A 52 -4.34 -18.90 12.93
CA SER A 52 -5.64 -19.34 12.41
C SER A 52 -5.64 -20.86 12.26
N GLN A 53 -6.81 -21.50 12.37
CA GLN A 53 -6.94 -22.96 12.30
C GLN A 53 -6.32 -23.51 11.00
N CYS A 54 -6.56 -22.86 9.86
CA CYS A 54 -5.97 -23.26 8.59
C CYS A 54 -4.43 -23.24 8.60
N ALA A 55 -3.82 -22.23 9.22
CA ALA A 55 -2.36 -22.17 9.32
C ALA A 55 -1.81 -23.20 10.31
N LEU A 56 -2.54 -23.51 11.38
CA LEU A 56 -2.19 -24.58 12.31
C LEU A 56 -2.10 -25.94 11.62
N ASP A 57 -3.09 -26.26 10.79
CA ASP A 57 -3.16 -27.52 10.05
C ASP A 57 -2.02 -27.62 9.03
N CYS A 58 -1.72 -26.52 8.33
CA CYS A 58 -0.59 -26.47 7.39
C CYS A 58 0.77 -26.60 8.08
N PHE A 59 0.96 -25.98 9.25
CA PHE A 59 2.20 -26.11 10.01
C PHE A 59 2.37 -27.50 10.62
N THR A 60 1.29 -28.11 11.13
CA THR A 60 1.36 -29.49 11.66
C THR A 60 1.64 -30.52 10.56
N LEU A 61 1.06 -30.33 9.38
CA LEU A 61 1.37 -31.15 8.20
C LEU A 61 2.83 -30.98 7.77
N ALA A 62 3.33 -29.75 7.68
CA ALA A 62 4.73 -29.49 7.34
C ALA A 62 5.69 -30.07 8.40
N ILE A 63 5.33 -29.97 9.69
CA ILE A 63 6.12 -30.52 10.79
C ILE A 63 6.24 -32.04 10.69
N SER A 64 5.16 -32.73 10.30
CA SER A 64 5.17 -34.19 10.10
C SER A 64 6.17 -34.67 9.03
N ASN A 65 6.50 -33.80 8.08
CA ASN A 65 7.50 -34.06 7.03
C ASN A 65 8.90 -33.55 7.39
N SER A 66 9.09 -32.95 8.58
CA SER A 66 10.34 -32.32 9.01
C SER A 66 10.92 -33.00 10.27
N SER A 67 12.18 -32.71 10.57
CA SER A 67 12.83 -33.12 11.83
C SER A 67 12.51 -32.20 13.03
N CYS A 68 11.70 -31.14 12.84
CA CYS A 68 11.36 -30.22 13.92
C CYS A 68 10.23 -30.76 14.79
N SER A 69 10.28 -30.51 16.10
CA SER A 69 9.17 -30.82 17.02
C SER A 69 8.12 -29.71 17.00
N THR A 70 6.84 -30.05 17.25
CA THR A 70 5.72 -29.10 17.39
C THR A 70 5.92 -28.07 18.50
N THR A 71 6.84 -28.32 19.43
CA THR A 71 7.19 -27.41 20.52
C THR A 71 8.45 -26.58 20.26
N ASN A 72 9.25 -26.91 19.24
CA ASN A 72 10.55 -26.27 19.01
C ASN A 72 10.46 -25.15 17.97
N LEU A 73 10.13 -23.96 18.47
CA LEU A 73 9.90 -22.76 17.66
C LEU A 73 11.12 -22.30 16.86
N ALA A 74 12.30 -22.41 17.45
CA ALA A 74 13.55 -22.02 16.80
C ALA A 74 13.82 -22.89 15.57
N CYS A 75 13.56 -24.20 15.68
CA CYS A 75 13.65 -25.13 14.57
C CYS A 75 12.66 -24.76 13.47
N ALA A 76 11.39 -24.52 13.83
CA ALA A 76 10.34 -24.26 12.85
C ALA A 76 10.55 -22.97 12.04
N TYR A 77 11.21 -21.97 12.63
CA TYR A 77 11.53 -20.72 11.93
C TYR A 77 12.89 -20.72 11.22
N SER A 78 13.83 -21.55 11.66
CA SER A 78 15.15 -21.66 11.04
C SER A 78 15.16 -22.61 9.84
N ASP A 79 14.25 -23.58 9.82
CA ASP A 79 14.17 -24.60 8.77
C ASP A 79 13.52 -24.03 7.50
N ALA A 80 14.32 -23.91 6.43
CA ALA A 80 13.89 -23.39 5.15
C ALA A 80 12.87 -24.29 4.42
N PRO A 81 13.07 -25.62 4.30
CA PRO A 81 12.08 -26.50 3.66
C PRO A 81 10.75 -26.52 4.41
N LEU A 82 10.75 -26.57 5.74
CA LEU A 82 9.52 -26.52 6.53
C LEU A 82 8.71 -25.25 6.27
N LYS A 83 9.39 -24.09 6.24
CA LYS A 83 8.74 -22.81 5.94
C LYS A 83 8.13 -22.83 4.55
N LEU A 84 8.87 -23.33 3.56
CA LEU A 84 8.38 -23.37 2.18
C LEU A 84 7.11 -24.21 2.08
N ASP A 85 7.10 -25.40 2.68
CA ASP A 85 5.95 -26.30 2.65
C ASP A 85 4.75 -25.74 3.42
N ALA A 86 4.99 -25.19 4.62
CA ALA A 86 3.95 -24.57 5.42
C ALA A 86 3.33 -23.36 4.70
N TYR A 87 4.15 -22.46 4.15
CA TYR A 87 3.63 -21.30 3.41
C TYR A 87 2.93 -21.71 2.13
N THR A 88 3.44 -22.71 1.40
CA THR A 88 2.79 -23.22 0.19
C THR A 88 1.39 -23.76 0.51
N CYS A 89 1.26 -24.55 1.57
CA CYS A 89 -0.04 -25.00 2.06
C CYS A 89 -0.96 -23.82 2.44
N ILE A 90 -0.44 -22.83 3.18
CA ILE A 90 -1.23 -21.66 3.60
C ILE A 90 -1.73 -20.86 2.40
N TYR A 91 -0.92 -20.69 1.36
CA TYR A 91 -1.29 -19.96 0.16
C TYR A 91 -2.32 -20.69 -0.71
N LEU A 92 -2.34 -22.02 -0.69
CA LEU A 92 -3.26 -22.83 -1.47
C LEU A 92 -4.58 -23.11 -0.74
N SER A 93 -4.53 -23.28 0.58
CA SER A 93 -5.65 -23.77 1.38
C SER A 93 -6.37 -22.68 2.18
N CYS A 94 -5.70 -21.59 2.55
CA CYS A 94 -6.27 -20.58 3.44
C CYS A 94 -6.84 -19.38 2.67
N THR A 95 -7.81 -18.70 3.29
CA THR A 95 -8.38 -17.47 2.71
C THR A 95 -7.40 -16.30 2.80
N PRO A 96 -7.51 -15.27 1.95
CA PRO A 96 -6.64 -14.09 2.00
C PRO A 96 -6.62 -13.40 3.38
N LYS A 97 -7.74 -13.37 4.09
CA LYS A 97 -7.83 -12.81 5.45
C LYS A 97 -7.00 -13.60 6.46
N GLU A 98 -7.04 -14.93 6.37
CA GLU A 98 -6.27 -15.82 7.25
C GLU A 98 -4.78 -15.77 6.95
N ILE A 99 -4.40 -15.65 5.67
CA ILE A 99 -3.00 -15.50 5.27
C ILE A 99 -2.41 -14.24 5.91
N ILE A 100 -3.14 -13.12 5.87
CA ILE A 100 -2.71 -11.86 6.49
C ILE A 100 -2.64 -11.99 8.02
N SER A 101 -3.68 -12.56 8.65
CA SER A 101 -3.71 -12.79 10.09
C SER A 101 -2.53 -13.65 10.55
N THR A 102 -2.26 -14.74 9.83
CA THR A 102 -1.12 -15.63 10.08
C THR A 102 0.19 -14.88 9.97
N LYS A 103 0.38 -14.06 8.94
CA LYS A 103 1.59 -13.23 8.81
C LYS A 103 1.79 -12.27 9.97
N ILE A 104 0.72 -11.63 10.43
CA ILE A 104 0.77 -10.72 11.58
C ILE A 104 1.16 -11.50 12.84
N GLN A 105 0.50 -12.63 13.11
CA GLN A 105 0.76 -13.46 14.28
C GLN A 105 2.16 -14.05 14.26
N THR A 106 2.61 -14.59 13.12
CA THR A 106 3.99 -15.08 12.94
C THR A 106 5.02 -13.95 13.12
N SER A 107 4.70 -12.72 12.71
CA SER A 107 5.57 -11.56 12.91
C SER A 107 5.69 -11.22 14.40
N ILE A 108 4.55 -11.14 15.11
CA ILE A 108 4.50 -10.94 16.56
C ILE A 108 5.32 -12.01 17.28
N GLN A 109 5.14 -13.29 16.94
CA GLN A 109 5.85 -14.41 17.57
C GLN A 109 7.35 -14.44 17.28
N ARG A 110 7.78 -13.88 16.15
CA ARG A 110 9.21 -13.71 15.84
C ARG A 110 9.79 -12.43 16.43
N GLY A 111 9.02 -11.65 17.18
CA GLY A 111 9.43 -10.32 17.64
C GLY A 111 9.67 -9.35 16.50
N GLN A 112 9.16 -9.65 15.31
CA GLN A 112 9.21 -8.71 14.21
C GLN A 112 8.10 -7.69 14.42
N GLU A 113 8.49 -6.42 14.44
CA GLU A 113 7.54 -5.31 14.53
C GLU A 113 6.51 -5.43 13.39
N VAL A 114 5.23 -5.47 13.77
CA VAL A 114 4.12 -5.46 12.81
C VAL A 114 4.22 -4.14 12.05
N ARG A 115 4.47 -4.22 10.74
CA ARG A 115 4.65 -3.04 9.87
C ARG A 115 3.32 -2.33 9.63
N ASP A 116 2.79 -1.66 10.64
CA ASP A 116 1.61 -0.80 10.52
C ASP A 116 2.00 0.60 10.05
N CYS A 117 2.53 0.69 8.82
CA CYS A 117 2.86 1.97 8.18
C CYS A 117 1.64 2.59 7.46
N SER A 118 0.43 2.04 7.65
CA SER A 118 -0.76 2.44 6.90
C SER A 118 -1.04 3.95 7.01
N SER A 119 -0.88 4.53 8.20
CA SER A 119 -1.14 5.97 8.42
C SER A 119 -0.16 6.87 7.66
N LYS A 120 1.13 6.51 7.65
CA LYS A 120 2.19 7.29 7.00
C LYS A 120 2.09 7.23 5.47
N ASN A 121 1.76 6.06 4.92
CA ASN A 121 1.56 5.88 3.48
C ASN A 121 0.33 6.64 2.96
N THR A 122 -0.73 6.75 3.76
CA THR A 122 -1.93 7.52 3.40
C THR A 122 -1.64 9.00 3.26
N ILE A 123 -0.84 9.58 4.16
CA ILE A 123 -0.50 11.02 4.11
C ILE A 123 0.30 11.35 2.85
N THR A 124 1.33 10.56 2.53
CA THR A 124 2.12 10.76 1.31
C THR A 124 1.29 10.57 0.04
N ALA A 125 0.38 9.59 0.03
CA ALA A 125 -0.52 9.38 -1.10
C ALA A 125 -1.44 10.59 -1.33
N ILE A 126 -2.02 11.16 -0.27
CA ILE A 126 -2.87 12.35 -0.37
C ILE A 126 -2.07 13.56 -0.88
N LEU A 127 -0.85 13.75 -0.37
CA LEU A 127 0.03 14.85 -0.78
C LEU A 127 0.42 14.81 -2.26
N PHE A 128 0.50 13.64 -2.88
CA PHE A 128 0.77 13.51 -4.31
C PHE A 128 -0.51 13.51 -5.16
N ALA A 129 -1.58 12.91 -4.67
CA ALA A 129 -2.83 12.75 -5.42
C ALA A 129 -3.51 14.09 -5.72
N ILE A 130 -3.62 14.98 -4.71
CA ILE A 130 -4.30 16.27 -4.87
C ILE A 130 -3.60 17.18 -5.90
N PRO A 131 -2.28 17.49 -5.80
CA PRO A 131 -1.63 18.37 -6.77
C PRO A 131 -1.58 17.74 -8.17
N SER A 132 -1.41 16.42 -8.28
CA SER A 132 -1.45 15.72 -9.56
C SER A 132 -2.83 15.88 -10.24
N GLY A 133 -3.92 15.68 -9.50
CA GLY A 133 -5.27 15.89 -9.99
C GLY A 133 -5.51 17.33 -10.47
N LEU A 134 -5.04 18.33 -9.71
CA LEU A 134 -5.16 19.74 -10.10
C LEU A 134 -4.39 20.06 -11.38
N LEU A 135 -3.19 19.50 -11.57
CA LEU A 135 -2.38 19.67 -12.78
C LEU A 135 -3.07 19.09 -14.01
N VAL A 136 -3.67 17.91 -13.86
CA VAL A 136 -4.43 17.24 -14.92
C VAL A 136 -5.66 18.06 -15.31
N LEU A 137 -6.45 18.52 -14.33
CA LEU A 137 -7.63 19.35 -14.58
C LEU A 137 -7.25 20.65 -15.30
N TYR A 138 -6.18 21.31 -14.85
CA TYR A 138 -5.67 22.52 -15.49
C TYR A 138 -5.27 22.28 -16.95
N ARG A 139 -4.58 21.16 -17.23
CA ARG A 139 -4.16 20.77 -18.58
C ARG A 139 -5.37 20.54 -19.51
N ILE A 140 -6.41 19.88 -19.01
CA ILE A 140 -7.64 19.63 -19.78
C ILE A 140 -8.36 20.95 -20.06
N VAL A 141 -8.55 21.80 -19.06
CA VAL A 141 -9.21 23.12 -19.22
C VAL A 141 -8.48 23.97 -20.25
N PHE A 142 -7.14 23.99 -20.21
CA PHE A 142 -6.33 24.72 -21.18
C PHE A 142 -6.52 24.19 -22.60
N LYS A 143 -6.43 22.88 -22.80
CA LYS A 143 -6.63 22.26 -24.12
C LYS A 143 -8.02 22.48 -24.69
N VAL A 144 -9.06 22.42 -23.85
CA VAL A 144 -10.45 22.66 -24.26
C VAL A 144 -10.66 24.13 -24.65
N HIS A 145 -10.11 25.06 -23.87
CA HIS A 145 -10.21 26.49 -24.15
C HIS A 145 -9.56 26.86 -25.49
N ASP A 146 -8.35 26.33 -25.73
CA ASP A 146 -7.58 26.65 -26.94
C ASP A 146 -7.91 25.74 -28.13
N LYS A 147 -8.90 24.85 -27.99
CA LYS A 147 -9.35 23.89 -29.02
C LYS A 147 -8.23 22.97 -29.54
N LEU A 148 -7.28 22.63 -28.67
CA LEU A 148 -6.24 21.65 -29.00
C LEU A 148 -6.78 20.23 -28.91
N SER A 149 -6.19 19.33 -29.68
CA SER A 149 -6.50 17.91 -29.62
C SER A 149 -6.13 17.31 -28.26
N LEU A 150 -7.06 16.54 -27.71
CA LEU A 150 -6.86 15.76 -26.49
C LEU A 150 -5.89 14.63 -26.82
N ALA A 151 -4.86 14.46 -25.99
CA ALA A 151 -3.93 13.35 -26.15
C ALA A 151 -4.59 12.06 -25.64
N LEU A 152 -4.05 10.90 -26.04
CA LEU A 152 -4.51 9.60 -25.54
C LEU A 152 -4.53 9.55 -24.00
N ASP A 153 -3.56 10.18 -23.34
CA ASP A 153 -3.49 10.35 -21.89
C ASP A 153 -4.73 11.04 -21.30
N ASP A 154 -5.18 12.15 -21.89
CA ASP A 154 -6.36 12.90 -21.45
C ASP A 154 -7.64 12.06 -21.64
N MET A 155 -7.69 11.23 -22.70
CA MET A 155 -8.81 10.32 -22.97
C MET A 155 -8.90 9.18 -21.96
N PHE A 156 -7.76 8.61 -21.53
CA PHE A 156 -7.75 7.58 -20.50
C PHE A 156 -8.28 8.11 -19.17
N ILE A 157 -7.86 9.31 -18.77
CA ILE A 157 -8.31 9.96 -17.54
C ILE A 157 -9.84 10.17 -17.54
N LEU A 158 -10.39 10.65 -18.66
CA LEU A 158 -11.84 10.85 -18.81
C LEU A 158 -12.61 9.51 -18.87
N SER A 159 -12.02 8.48 -19.49
CA SER A 159 -12.64 7.16 -19.58
C SER A 159 -12.73 6.46 -18.21
N ILE A 160 -11.69 6.60 -17.38
CA ILE A 160 -11.65 6.04 -16.03
C ILE A 160 -12.66 6.76 -15.13
N GLY A 161 -12.77 8.09 -15.23
CA GLY A 161 -13.75 8.87 -14.47
C GLY A 161 -15.21 8.42 -14.68
N ARG A 162 -15.58 7.99 -15.90
CA ARG A 162 -16.93 7.46 -16.17
C ARG A 162 -17.22 6.11 -15.52
N THR A 163 -16.21 5.32 -15.16
CA THR A 163 -16.43 4.01 -14.51
C THR A 163 -16.69 4.12 -13.01
N TYR A 164 -16.45 5.29 -12.41
CA TYR A 164 -16.76 5.58 -11.01
C TYR A 164 -18.16 6.16 -10.80
N GLU A 165 -18.98 6.25 -11.85
CA GLU A 165 -20.43 6.47 -11.72
C GLU A 165 -21.05 5.20 -11.11
N HIS A 166 -20.86 5.05 -9.80
CA HIS A 166 -21.47 4.01 -9.00
C HIS A 166 -22.98 4.18 -9.08
N PRO A 167 -23.77 3.14 -9.39
CA PRO A 167 -25.22 3.22 -9.34
C PRO A 167 -25.64 3.38 -7.88
N SER A 168 -25.85 4.62 -7.45
CA SER A 168 -26.55 4.93 -6.21
C SER A 168 -28.05 4.93 -6.50
N GLN A 169 -28.75 3.81 -6.26
CA GLN A 169 -30.16 3.84 -5.84
C GLN A 169 -30.71 2.49 -5.34
N SER A 170 -31.54 2.63 -4.30
CA SER A 170 -32.60 1.77 -3.76
C SER A 170 -32.27 0.73 -2.69
N SER A 171 -32.37 1.15 -1.43
CA SER A 171 -33.12 0.43 -0.38
C SER A 171 -33.87 1.45 0.47
#